data_AF-A0A8T3TUB7-F1
#
_entry.id   AF-A0A8T3TUB7-F1
#
_cell.length_a   1.000
_cell.length_b   1.000
_cell.length_c   1.000
_cell.angle_alpha   90.00
_cell.angle_beta   90.00
_cell.angle_gamma   90.00
#
_symmetry.space_group_name_H-M   'P 1'
#
loop_
_entity.id
_entity.type
_entity.pdbx_description
1 polymer ?
#
loop_
_entity_poly.entity_id
_entity_poly.type
_entity_poly.pdbx_seq_one_letter_code
_entity_poly.pdbx_strand_id
1 'polypeptide(L)'
;MPTNFWRLWGASAVSNLADGIFFIVLPLLAVRLTDSPLLIAGLALVSRLPWLIFVLIAGALADRMDRRRTMRNVQLFRVVAVGVLVVLSLVDGLSLPVLYVAALALGVAETFFDTAAQSILPSIVGKEQLSSANGRLYGVELVANQFVGPPLGGLLIVVSLPLALGSSVIGYAIAAVGLSIIVGNFKPVRTGPPTRLTADIGEGLRYLWDRPVLRTLAMMVGVMNLASAATQAIFVLFALGPMGLSEPEFGVLSTTFAIGSLAGSFTAAALERRFGRVPLLFACVIVTALGFAVPAFTTNVFIIGGSFAITGLFIVVWNVITVSLRQRIVPDHLLGRLNSAYRLLAWGTQPIGALAGGLVGQFIGLQAVFVMAGVLGLTLLLTRAVLTEDALRAAEAEGAPTAAA
;
A
#
# COMPACT_ATOMS: atom_id res chain seq x y z
N MET A 1 20.86 -0.72 -13.41
CA MET A 1 19.79 -1.69 -13.14
C MET A 1 20.00 -2.94 -13.98
N PRO A 2 19.99 -4.14 -13.39
CA PRO A 2 20.14 -5.42 -14.10
C PRO A 2 18.94 -5.78 -14.98
N THR A 3 19.12 -6.68 -15.96
CA THR A 3 18.03 -7.14 -16.85
C THR A 3 16.86 -7.77 -16.09
N ASN A 4 17.15 -8.54 -15.02
CA ASN A 4 16.12 -9.12 -14.17
C ASN A 4 15.24 -8.07 -13.49
N PHE A 5 15.78 -6.87 -13.19
CA PHE A 5 14.97 -5.77 -12.66
C PHE A 5 13.95 -5.30 -13.68
N TRP A 6 14.34 -5.10 -14.94
CA TRP A 6 13.41 -4.65 -15.99
C TRP A 6 12.35 -5.69 -16.33
N ARG A 7 12.68 -6.98 -16.25
CA ARG A 7 11.71 -8.08 -16.37
C ARG A 7 10.69 -8.07 -15.23
N LEU A 8 11.16 -7.90 -13.99
CA LEU A 8 10.28 -7.74 -12.83
C LEU A 8 9.41 -6.50 -12.97
N TRP A 9 10.01 -5.35 -13.31
CA TRP A 9 9.32 -4.08 -13.47
C TRP A 9 8.23 -4.16 -14.53
N GLY A 10 8.52 -4.74 -15.71
CA GLY A 10 7.53 -4.92 -16.77
C GLY A 10 6.39 -5.87 -16.37
N ALA A 11 6.71 -6.98 -15.71
CA ALA A 11 5.68 -7.89 -15.20
C ALA A 11 4.80 -7.22 -14.13
N SER A 12 5.39 -6.45 -13.22
CA SER A 12 4.67 -5.67 -12.23
C SER A 12 3.81 -4.58 -12.88
N ALA A 13 4.30 -3.90 -13.92
CA ALA A 13 3.55 -2.86 -14.63
C ALA A 13 2.26 -3.41 -15.25
N VAL A 14 2.36 -4.52 -15.97
CA VAL A 14 1.21 -5.16 -16.62
C VAL A 14 0.24 -5.74 -15.59
N SER A 15 0.74 -6.35 -14.51
CA SER A 15 -0.11 -6.81 -13.41
C SER A 15 -0.88 -5.66 -12.75
N ASN A 16 -0.18 -4.57 -12.44
CA ASN A 16 -0.78 -3.42 -11.79
C ASN A 16 -1.84 -2.77 -12.67
N LEU A 17 -1.61 -2.73 -13.99
CA LEU A 17 -2.62 -2.27 -14.95
C LEU A 17 -3.88 -3.16 -14.92
N ALA A 18 -3.69 -4.49 -14.91
CA ALA A 18 -4.79 -5.44 -14.81
C ALA A 18 -5.58 -5.30 -13.49
N ASP A 19 -4.87 -5.09 -12.38
CA ASP A 19 -5.45 -4.82 -11.06
C ASP A 19 -6.25 -3.51 -11.06
N GLY A 20 -5.72 -2.43 -11.66
CA GLY A 20 -6.41 -1.14 -11.76
C GLY A 20 -7.66 -1.18 -12.63
N ILE A 21 -7.62 -1.90 -13.76
CA ILE A 21 -8.81 -2.17 -14.57
C ILE A 21 -9.85 -2.92 -13.75
N PHE A 22 -9.44 -3.97 -13.05
CA PHE A 22 -10.37 -4.79 -12.26
C PHE A 22 -10.98 -4.03 -11.08
N PHE A 23 -10.21 -3.12 -10.47
CA PHE A 23 -10.61 -2.33 -9.31
C PHE A 23 -11.93 -1.57 -9.53
N ILE A 24 -12.15 -1.00 -10.73
CA ILE A 24 -13.40 -0.31 -11.04
C ILE A 24 -14.50 -1.26 -11.53
N VAL A 25 -14.13 -2.34 -12.21
CA VAL A 25 -15.08 -3.29 -12.80
C VAL A 25 -15.88 -4.01 -11.71
N LEU A 26 -15.23 -4.38 -10.60
CA LEU A 26 -15.88 -5.15 -9.54
C LEU A 26 -17.03 -4.38 -8.83
N PRO A 27 -16.85 -3.12 -8.36
CA PRO A 27 -17.95 -2.32 -7.82
C PRO A 27 -19.06 -2.02 -8.84
N LEU A 28 -18.70 -1.72 -10.10
CA LEU A 28 -19.69 -1.46 -11.15
C LEU A 28 -20.54 -2.69 -11.44
N LEU A 29 -19.96 -3.88 -11.37
CA LEU A 29 -20.70 -5.13 -11.52
C LEU A 29 -21.65 -5.37 -10.34
N ALA A 30 -21.24 -5.00 -9.12
CA ALA A 30 -22.09 -5.10 -7.95
C ALA A 30 -23.33 -4.20 -8.04
N VAL A 31 -23.17 -2.96 -8.52
CA VAL A 31 -24.28 -2.02 -8.75
C VAL A 31 -25.31 -2.58 -9.75
N ARG A 32 -24.90 -3.42 -10.71
CA ARG A 32 -25.83 -4.09 -11.63
C ARG A 32 -26.61 -5.25 -11.00
N LEU A 33 -26.13 -5.78 -9.87
CA LEU A 33 -26.71 -6.94 -9.19
C LEU A 33 -27.48 -6.58 -7.92
N THR A 34 -27.24 -5.40 -7.34
CA THR A 34 -27.93 -4.95 -6.13
C THR A 34 -27.98 -3.43 -6.03
N ASP A 35 -29.09 -2.93 -5.52
CA ASP A 35 -29.26 -1.52 -5.17
C ASP A 35 -28.81 -1.21 -3.73
N SER A 36 -28.37 -2.21 -2.95
CA SER A 36 -27.98 -2.03 -1.56
C SER A 36 -26.57 -1.45 -1.43
N PRO A 37 -26.40 -0.22 -0.91
CA PRO A 37 -25.08 0.38 -0.73
C PRO A 37 -24.20 -0.42 0.24
N LEU A 38 -24.81 -1.07 1.24
CA LEU A 38 -24.10 -1.91 2.20
C LEU A 38 -23.45 -3.13 1.54
N LEU A 39 -24.16 -3.77 0.62
CA LEU A 39 -23.64 -4.94 -0.11
C LEU A 39 -22.53 -4.56 -1.09
N ILE A 40 -22.58 -3.36 -1.67
CA ILE A 40 -21.51 -2.84 -2.54
C ILE A 40 -20.28 -2.47 -1.69
N ALA A 41 -20.47 -1.76 -0.58
CA ALA A 41 -19.39 -1.41 0.35
C ALA A 41 -18.72 -2.65 0.95
N GLY A 42 -19.50 -3.69 1.24
CA GLY A 42 -18.98 -4.96 1.75
C GLY A 42 -18.01 -5.66 0.79
N LEU A 43 -18.12 -5.47 -0.54
CA LEU A 43 -17.14 -6.00 -1.49
C LEU A 43 -15.77 -5.31 -1.34
N ALA A 44 -15.76 -3.99 -1.18
CA ALA A 44 -14.53 -3.23 -0.95
C ALA A 44 -13.89 -3.62 0.40
N LEU A 45 -14.70 -3.90 1.41
CA LEU A 45 -14.21 -4.43 2.69
C LEU A 45 -13.59 -5.82 2.52
N VAL A 46 -14.29 -6.73 1.84
CA VAL A 46 -13.85 -8.12 1.66
C VAL A 46 -12.63 -8.25 0.76
N SER A 47 -12.43 -7.36 -0.22
CA SER A 47 -11.20 -7.32 -1.01
C SER A 47 -9.98 -6.86 -0.20
N ARG A 48 -10.18 -6.01 0.81
CA ARG A 48 -9.09 -5.51 1.67
C ARG A 48 -8.84 -6.37 2.90
N LEU A 49 -9.83 -7.11 3.38
CA LEU A 49 -9.72 -7.95 4.58
C LEU A 49 -8.53 -8.94 4.55
N PRO A 50 -8.17 -9.56 3.40
CA PRO A 50 -7.01 -10.44 3.32
C PRO A 50 -5.69 -9.80 3.76
N TRP A 51 -5.50 -8.50 3.53
CA TRP A 51 -4.30 -7.81 3.97
C TRP A 51 -4.14 -7.81 5.50
N LEU A 52 -5.25 -7.73 6.24
CA LEU A 52 -5.23 -7.77 7.70
C LEU A 52 -4.88 -9.17 8.24
N ILE A 53 -5.34 -10.22 7.55
CA ILE A 53 -5.24 -11.60 8.04
C ILE A 53 -3.98 -12.31 7.52
N PHE A 54 -3.71 -12.17 6.22
CA PHE A 54 -2.72 -12.97 5.52
C PHE A 54 -1.36 -12.30 5.35
N VAL A 55 -1.19 -11.00 5.66
CA VAL A 55 0.12 -10.33 5.46
C VAL A 55 1.25 -10.97 6.28
N LEU A 56 0.97 -11.40 7.52
CA LEU A 56 1.95 -12.10 8.36
C LEU A 56 2.31 -13.47 7.79
N ILE A 57 1.30 -14.19 7.29
CA ILE A 57 1.45 -15.52 6.69
C ILE A 57 2.24 -15.41 5.38
N ALA A 58 1.86 -14.48 4.51
CA ALA A 58 2.53 -14.19 3.25
C ALA A 58 4.00 -13.81 3.47
N GLY A 59 4.27 -12.99 4.49
CA GLY A 59 5.62 -12.63 4.92
C GLY A 59 6.47 -13.83 5.31
N ALA A 60 5.98 -14.64 6.25
CA ALA A 60 6.71 -15.80 6.74
C ALA A 60 6.88 -16.89 5.66
N LEU A 61 5.94 -17.00 4.70
CA LEU A 61 6.07 -17.88 3.54
C LEU A 61 7.01 -17.32 2.46
N ALA A 62 7.08 -16.00 2.27
CA ALA A 62 8.03 -15.36 1.36
C ALA A 62 9.49 -15.59 1.80
N ASP A 63 9.72 -15.91 3.07
CA ASP A 63 11.01 -16.31 3.63
C ASP A 63 11.31 -17.82 3.54
N ARG A 64 10.42 -18.60 2.93
CA ARG A 64 10.56 -20.07 2.78
C ARG A 64 10.47 -20.52 1.32
N MET A 65 9.66 -19.81 0.54
CA MET A 65 9.34 -20.14 -0.84
C MET A 65 10.22 -19.37 -1.81
N ASP A 66 10.38 -19.92 -3.02
CA ASP A 66 10.96 -19.17 -4.13
C ASP A 66 10.00 -18.03 -4.51
N ARG A 67 10.43 -16.80 -4.27
CA ARG A 67 9.60 -15.59 -4.41
C ARG A 67 9.12 -15.39 -5.83
N ARG A 68 9.95 -15.73 -6.84
CA ARG A 68 9.57 -15.68 -8.26
C ARG A 68 8.47 -16.70 -8.55
N ARG A 69 8.60 -17.93 -8.05
CA ARG A 69 7.57 -18.97 -8.22
C ARG A 69 6.27 -18.60 -7.53
N THR A 70 6.34 -18.03 -6.32
CA THR A 70 5.16 -17.53 -5.61
C THR A 70 4.44 -16.48 -6.43
N MET A 71 5.14 -15.43 -6.88
CA MET A 71 4.53 -14.37 -7.71
C MET A 71 3.90 -14.95 -8.98
N ARG A 72 4.60 -15.84 -9.70
CA ARG A 72 4.07 -16.47 -10.91
C ARG A 72 2.80 -17.28 -10.63
N ASN A 73 2.82 -18.12 -9.59
CA ASN A 73 1.68 -18.97 -9.25
C ASN A 73 0.47 -18.13 -8.82
N VAL A 74 0.71 -17.02 -8.13
CA VAL A 74 -0.34 -16.04 -7.80
C VAL A 74 -0.96 -15.45 -9.07
N GLN A 75 -0.16 -15.09 -10.07
CA GLN A 75 -0.71 -14.59 -11.34
C GLN A 75 -1.53 -15.66 -12.07
N LEU A 76 -1.07 -16.90 -12.11
CA LEU A 76 -1.85 -18.00 -12.69
C LEU A 76 -3.16 -18.22 -11.95
N PHE A 77 -3.16 -18.08 -10.62
CA PHE A 77 -4.39 -18.12 -9.84
C PHE A 77 -5.33 -16.96 -10.20
N ARG A 78 -4.82 -15.74 -10.34
CA ARG A 78 -5.62 -14.57 -10.77
C ARG A 78 -6.20 -14.75 -12.18
N VAL A 79 -5.44 -15.34 -13.11
CA VAL A 79 -5.93 -15.73 -14.46
C VAL A 79 -7.14 -16.63 -14.34
N VAL A 80 -7.08 -17.67 -13.50
CA VAL A 80 -8.19 -18.60 -13.30
C VAL A 80 -9.37 -17.91 -12.60
N ALA A 81 -9.13 -17.19 -11.50
CA ALA A 81 -10.17 -16.55 -10.71
C ALA A 81 -10.98 -15.52 -11.52
N VAL A 82 -10.30 -14.65 -12.26
CA VAL A 82 -10.96 -13.67 -13.14
C VAL A 82 -11.49 -14.35 -14.40
N GLY A 83 -10.83 -15.37 -14.92
CA GLY A 83 -11.32 -16.18 -16.04
C GLY A 83 -12.67 -16.83 -15.76
N VAL A 84 -12.88 -17.31 -14.52
CA VAL A 84 -14.20 -17.80 -14.07
C VAL A 84 -15.25 -16.69 -14.13
N LEU A 85 -14.91 -15.45 -13.72
CA LEU A 85 -15.84 -14.32 -13.84
C LEU A 85 -16.14 -13.98 -15.30
N VAL A 86 -15.16 -14.07 -16.20
CA VAL A 86 -15.39 -13.91 -17.65
C VAL A 86 -16.40 -14.93 -18.14
N VAL A 87 -16.20 -16.22 -17.83
CA VAL A 87 -17.12 -17.29 -18.26
C VAL A 87 -18.52 -17.07 -17.69
N LEU A 88 -18.63 -16.77 -16.39
CA LEU A 88 -19.91 -16.50 -15.75
C LEU A 88 -20.62 -15.27 -16.33
N SER A 89 -19.86 -14.26 -16.78
CA SER A 89 -20.43 -13.08 -17.45
C SER A 89 -21.00 -13.37 -18.84
N LEU A 90 -20.56 -14.46 -19.49
CA LEU A 90 -21.06 -14.88 -20.80
C LEU A 90 -22.29 -15.79 -20.74
N VAL A 91 -22.55 -16.40 -19.59
CA VAL A 91 -23.68 -17.33 -19.37
C VAL A 91 -24.70 -16.77 -18.37
N ASP A 92 -24.64 -15.47 -18.10
CA ASP A 92 -25.50 -14.75 -17.13
C ASP A 92 -25.51 -15.38 -15.72
N GLY A 93 -24.41 -16.04 -15.34
CA GLY A 93 -24.24 -16.75 -14.06
C GLY A 93 -23.61 -15.90 -12.96
N LEU A 94 -23.42 -14.60 -13.19
CA LEU A 94 -22.85 -13.69 -12.20
C LEU A 94 -23.84 -13.45 -11.07
N SER A 95 -23.36 -13.58 -9.84
CA SER A 95 -24.14 -13.33 -8.64
C SER A 95 -23.31 -12.61 -7.59
N LEU A 96 -23.97 -11.92 -6.67
CA LEU A 96 -23.28 -11.18 -5.63
C LEU A 96 -22.35 -12.07 -4.78
N PRO A 97 -22.74 -13.30 -4.34
CA PRO A 97 -21.83 -14.19 -3.62
C PRO A 97 -20.56 -14.54 -4.40
N VAL A 98 -20.67 -14.74 -5.72
CA VAL A 98 -19.51 -15.00 -6.59
C VAL A 98 -18.54 -13.81 -6.58
N LEU A 99 -19.07 -12.58 -6.60
CA LEU A 99 -18.23 -11.37 -6.52
C LEU A 99 -17.52 -11.27 -5.17
N TYR A 100 -18.18 -11.63 -4.07
CA TYR A 100 -17.55 -11.67 -2.74
C TYR A 100 -16.42 -12.70 -2.66
N VAL A 101 -16.64 -13.90 -3.19
CA VAL A 101 -15.61 -14.94 -3.27
C VAL A 101 -14.43 -14.48 -4.13
N ALA A 102 -14.70 -13.86 -5.29
CA ALA A 102 -13.66 -13.33 -6.15
C ALA A 102 -12.89 -12.17 -5.50
N ALA A 103 -13.58 -11.23 -4.85
CA ALA A 103 -12.97 -10.14 -4.10
C ALA A 103 -12.00 -10.66 -3.03
N LEU A 104 -12.44 -11.64 -2.23
CA LEU A 104 -11.62 -12.27 -1.20
C LEU A 104 -10.41 -12.99 -1.81
N ALA A 105 -10.65 -13.80 -2.84
CA ALA A 105 -9.60 -14.56 -3.53
C ALA A 105 -8.51 -13.65 -4.11
N LEU A 106 -8.92 -12.55 -4.76
CA LEU A 106 -8.00 -11.59 -5.37
C LEU A 106 -7.24 -10.76 -4.32
N GLY A 107 -7.89 -10.39 -3.21
CA GLY A 107 -7.21 -9.74 -2.08
C GLY A 107 -6.15 -10.64 -1.42
N VAL A 108 -6.43 -11.94 -1.29
CA VAL A 108 -5.43 -12.93 -0.84
C VAL A 108 -4.27 -12.97 -1.85
N ALA A 109 -4.59 -13.12 -3.14
CA ALA A 109 -3.58 -13.15 -4.20
C ALA A 109 -2.68 -11.89 -4.16
N GLU A 110 -3.26 -10.70 -4.06
CA GLU A 110 -2.55 -9.42 -3.95
C GLU A 110 -1.59 -9.40 -2.76
N THR A 111 -2.08 -9.80 -1.58
CA THR A 111 -1.27 -9.84 -0.36
C THR A 111 -0.01 -10.70 -0.55
N PHE A 112 -0.13 -11.86 -1.19
CA PHE A 112 1.01 -12.73 -1.48
C PHE A 112 1.92 -12.18 -2.58
N PHE A 113 1.36 -11.61 -3.64
CA PHE A 113 2.12 -11.04 -4.75
C PHE A 113 3.00 -9.89 -4.28
N ASP A 114 2.42 -8.90 -3.60
CA ASP A 114 3.14 -7.68 -3.21
C ASP A 114 4.20 -7.96 -2.16
N THR A 115 3.90 -8.87 -1.22
CA THR A 115 4.88 -9.32 -0.24
C THR A 115 6.07 -9.98 -0.92
N ALA A 116 5.84 -10.86 -1.89
CA ALA A 116 6.91 -11.51 -2.63
C ALA A 116 7.68 -10.53 -3.54
N ALA A 117 6.98 -9.57 -4.17
CA ALA A 117 7.55 -8.55 -5.05
C ALA A 117 8.51 -7.61 -4.32
N GLN A 118 8.16 -7.20 -3.11
CA GLN A 118 9.08 -6.42 -2.27
C GLN A 118 10.26 -7.26 -1.78
N SER A 119 10.02 -8.50 -1.38
CA SER A 119 11.08 -9.38 -0.85
C SER A 119 12.07 -9.89 -1.91
N ILE A 120 11.68 -9.97 -3.18
CA ILE A 120 12.58 -10.41 -4.26
C ILE A 120 13.52 -9.29 -4.73
N LEU A 121 13.13 -8.02 -4.54
CA LEU A 121 13.86 -6.87 -5.06
C LEU A 121 15.32 -6.80 -4.57
N PRO A 122 15.63 -7.00 -3.28
CA PRO A 122 17.02 -7.02 -2.79
C PRO A 122 17.88 -8.15 -3.35
N SER A 123 17.27 -9.23 -3.87
CA SER A 123 17.99 -10.31 -4.53
C SER A 123 18.25 -10.03 -6.02
N ILE A 124 17.62 -8.99 -6.59
CA ILE A 124 17.74 -8.62 -8.01
C ILE A 124 18.63 -7.39 -8.19
N VAL A 125 18.62 -6.44 -7.24
CA VAL A 125 19.40 -5.19 -7.32
C VAL A 125 20.33 -5.06 -6.11
N GLY A 126 21.52 -4.48 -6.33
CA GLY A 126 22.46 -4.17 -5.24
C GLY A 126 21.93 -3.13 -4.26
N LYS A 127 22.50 -3.08 -3.05
CA LYS A 127 22.04 -2.23 -1.93
C LYS A 127 21.97 -0.75 -2.32
N GLU A 128 22.90 -0.29 -3.16
CA GLU A 128 23.02 1.09 -3.65
C GLU A 128 21.88 1.49 -4.59
N GLN A 129 21.25 0.52 -5.26
CA GLN A 129 20.19 0.75 -6.23
C GLN A 129 18.78 0.52 -5.65
N LEU A 130 18.65 0.07 -4.40
CA LEU A 130 17.37 -0.31 -3.80
C LEU A 130 16.36 0.83 -3.75
N SER A 131 16.78 2.03 -3.37
CA SER A 131 15.88 3.19 -3.29
C SER A 131 15.31 3.54 -4.67
N SER A 132 16.18 3.61 -5.70
CA SER A 132 15.76 3.86 -7.08
C SER A 132 14.86 2.74 -7.63
N ALA A 133 15.14 1.49 -7.28
CA ALA A 133 14.35 0.33 -7.70
C ALA A 133 12.94 0.34 -7.08
N ASN A 134 12.84 0.61 -5.77
CA ASN A 134 11.57 0.76 -5.07
C ASN A 134 10.77 1.93 -5.64
N GLY A 135 11.39 3.09 -5.85
CA GLY A 135 10.72 4.26 -6.43
C GLY A 135 10.12 3.98 -7.81
N ARG A 136 10.81 3.20 -8.65
CA ARG A 136 10.30 2.80 -9.99
C ARG A 136 9.16 1.79 -9.93
N LEU A 137 9.22 0.83 -9.00
CA LEU A 137 8.13 -0.14 -8.81
C LEU A 137 6.89 0.54 -8.23
N TYR A 138 7.05 1.37 -7.20
CA TYR A 138 5.96 2.15 -6.63
C TYR A 138 5.39 3.16 -7.64
N GLY A 139 6.25 3.81 -8.43
CA GLY A 139 5.82 4.70 -9.50
C GLY A 139 4.98 3.99 -10.57
N VAL A 140 5.35 2.77 -10.97
CA VAL A 140 4.56 2.01 -11.95
C VAL A 140 3.26 1.48 -11.34
N GLU A 141 3.26 1.10 -10.06
CA GLU A 141 2.05 0.78 -9.31
C GLU A 141 1.08 1.96 -9.32
N LEU A 142 1.51 3.16 -8.90
CA LEU A 142 0.68 4.37 -8.93
C LEU A 142 0.12 4.66 -10.33
N VAL A 143 0.98 4.66 -11.35
CA VAL A 143 0.57 5.00 -12.72
C VAL A 143 -0.35 3.93 -13.31
N ALA A 144 0.04 2.66 -13.25
CA ALA A 144 -0.72 1.60 -13.90
C ALA A 144 -1.98 1.20 -13.11
N ASN A 145 -1.87 1.05 -11.79
CA ASN A 145 -2.96 0.59 -10.93
C ASN A 145 -3.95 1.71 -10.58
N GLN A 146 -3.47 2.90 -10.24
CA GLN A 146 -4.34 3.96 -9.69
C GLN A 146 -4.73 5.02 -10.72
N PHE A 147 -3.87 5.31 -11.70
CA PHE A 147 -4.11 6.40 -12.66
C PHE A 147 -4.66 5.92 -14.01
N VAL A 148 -4.02 4.95 -14.65
CA VAL A 148 -4.36 4.49 -16.00
C VAL A 148 -5.41 3.38 -15.96
N GLY A 149 -5.28 2.43 -15.03
CA GLY A 149 -6.14 1.25 -14.95
C GLY A 149 -7.64 1.56 -14.80
N PRO A 150 -8.07 2.36 -13.81
CA PRO A 150 -9.49 2.58 -13.55
C PRO A 150 -10.21 3.29 -14.71
N PRO A 151 -9.70 4.38 -15.32
CA PRO A 151 -10.32 4.96 -16.51
C PRO A 151 -10.42 3.98 -17.67
N LEU A 152 -9.38 3.19 -17.93
CA LEU A 152 -9.42 2.15 -18.96
C LEU A 152 -10.48 1.08 -18.66
N GLY A 153 -10.58 0.63 -17.41
CA GLY A 153 -11.61 -0.34 -17.00
C GLY A 153 -13.03 0.21 -17.16
N GLY A 154 -13.24 1.49 -16.84
CA GLY A 154 -14.52 2.18 -17.06
C GLY A 154 -14.88 2.31 -18.54
N LEU A 155 -13.90 2.54 -19.43
CA LEU A 155 -14.16 2.54 -20.88
C LEU A 155 -14.45 1.13 -21.41
N LEU A 156 -13.69 0.13 -20.97
CA LEU A 156 -13.84 -1.25 -21.43
C LEU A 156 -15.20 -1.84 -21.03
N ILE A 157 -15.71 -1.55 -19.83
CA ILE A 157 -17.00 -2.08 -19.36
C ILE A 157 -18.20 -1.49 -20.12
N VAL A 158 -18.06 -0.28 -20.68
CA VAL A 158 -19.07 0.32 -21.58
C VAL A 158 -19.14 -0.44 -22.90
N VAL A 159 -17.99 -0.88 -23.42
CA VAL A 159 -17.93 -1.69 -24.64
C VAL A 159 -18.46 -3.10 -24.38
N SER A 160 -17.92 -3.80 -23.37
CA SER A 160 -18.33 -5.16 -23.01
C SER A 160 -17.73 -5.58 -21.67
N LEU A 161 -18.57 -6.13 -20.78
CA LEU A 161 -18.12 -6.66 -19.50
C LEU A 161 -17.11 -7.83 -19.65
N PRO A 162 -17.37 -8.86 -20.49
CA PRO A 162 -16.37 -9.89 -20.80
C PRO A 162 -15.04 -9.34 -21.30
N LEU A 163 -15.06 -8.26 -22.10
CA LEU A 163 -13.84 -7.61 -22.59
C LEU A 163 -13.05 -6.96 -21.44
N ALA A 164 -13.74 -6.22 -20.56
CA ALA A 164 -13.11 -5.58 -19.41
C ALA A 164 -12.44 -6.62 -18.49
N LEU A 165 -13.17 -7.67 -18.10
CA LEU A 165 -12.65 -8.76 -17.28
C LEU A 165 -11.54 -9.54 -18.02
N GLY A 166 -11.74 -9.84 -19.30
CA GLY A 166 -10.79 -10.56 -20.14
C GLY A 166 -9.46 -9.83 -20.33
N SER A 167 -9.48 -8.50 -20.37
CA SER A 167 -8.26 -7.70 -20.44
C SER A 167 -7.37 -7.87 -19.20
N SER A 168 -7.97 -7.94 -18.01
CA SER A 168 -7.25 -8.25 -16.77
C SER A 168 -6.68 -9.67 -16.79
N VAL A 169 -7.44 -10.67 -17.27
CA VAL A 169 -6.96 -12.06 -17.44
C VAL A 169 -5.72 -12.11 -18.33
N ILE A 170 -5.75 -11.42 -19.47
CA ILE A 170 -4.62 -11.33 -20.40
C ILE A 170 -3.43 -10.66 -19.73
N GLY A 171 -3.65 -9.56 -19.00
CA GLY A 171 -2.60 -8.85 -18.26
C GLY A 171 -1.91 -9.75 -17.23
N TYR A 172 -2.68 -10.48 -16.41
CA TYR A 172 -2.12 -11.42 -15.44
C TYR A 172 -1.35 -12.56 -16.12
N ALA A 173 -1.84 -13.07 -17.26
CA ALA A 173 -1.13 -14.10 -18.03
C ALA A 173 0.21 -13.60 -18.57
N ILE A 174 0.25 -12.38 -19.14
CA ILE A 174 1.48 -11.72 -19.60
C ILE A 174 2.46 -11.54 -18.43
N ALA A 175 1.97 -11.08 -17.28
CA ALA A 175 2.80 -10.93 -16.08
C ALA A 175 3.37 -12.28 -15.60
N ALA A 176 2.58 -13.36 -15.62
CA ALA A 176 3.03 -14.72 -15.28
C ALA A 176 4.15 -15.21 -16.22
N VAL A 177 4.02 -14.95 -17.52
CA VAL A 177 5.05 -15.26 -18.51
C VAL A 177 6.31 -14.43 -18.26
N GLY A 178 6.17 -13.11 -18.06
CA GLY A 178 7.27 -12.20 -17.75
C GLY A 178 8.08 -12.65 -16.52
N LEU A 179 7.40 -13.07 -15.46
CA LEU A 179 8.03 -13.60 -14.25
C LEU A 179 8.74 -14.94 -14.49
N SER A 180 8.24 -15.76 -15.41
CA SER A 180 8.85 -17.05 -15.76
C SER A 180 10.20 -16.88 -16.47
N ILE A 181 10.38 -15.76 -17.17
CA ILE A 181 11.61 -15.42 -17.93
C ILE A 181 12.71 -14.85 -17.00
N ILE A 182 12.41 -14.46 -15.76
CA ILE A 182 13.42 -14.01 -14.80
C ILE A 182 14.32 -15.20 -14.44
N VAL A 183 15.63 -15.08 -14.66
CA VAL A 183 16.60 -16.16 -14.43
C VAL A 183 17.21 -16.01 -13.04
N GLY A 184 17.19 -17.07 -12.24
CA GLY A 184 17.82 -17.10 -10.92
C GLY A 184 17.09 -18.00 -9.93
N ASN A 185 17.74 -18.28 -8.80
CA ASN A 185 17.13 -18.89 -7.63
C ASN A 185 16.84 -17.78 -6.62
N PHE A 186 15.56 -17.53 -6.37
CA PHE A 186 15.11 -16.49 -5.44
C PHE A 186 14.55 -17.09 -4.15
N LYS A 187 14.85 -18.37 -3.89
CA LYS A 187 14.60 -18.99 -2.61
C LYS A 187 15.60 -18.41 -1.59
N PRO A 188 15.13 -17.79 -0.51
CA PRO A 188 16.02 -17.33 0.55
C PRO A 188 16.85 -18.48 1.13
N VAL A 189 18.14 -18.23 1.33
CA VAL A 189 19.04 -19.15 2.04
C VAL A 189 18.74 -19.05 3.52
N ARG A 190 18.25 -20.13 4.13
CA ARG A 190 18.03 -20.21 5.58
C ARG A 190 19.20 -20.95 6.21
N THR A 191 19.88 -20.30 7.15
CA THR A 191 20.89 -20.91 8.02
C THR A 191 20.22 -21.25 9.36
N GLY A 192 20.28 -22.51 9.78
CA GLY A 192 19.68 -22.99 11.05
C GLY A 192 18.57 -24.03 10.89
N PRO A 193 18.09 -24.61 12.02
CA PRO A 193 17.11 -25.68 12.02
C PRO A 193 15.75 -25.24 11.46
N PRO A 194 14.96 -26.17 10.91
CA PRO A 194 13.61 -25.87 10.42
C PRO A 194 12.72 -25.40 11.58
N THR A 195 12.18 -24.19 11.45
CA THR A 195 11.22 -23.62 12.42
C THR A 195 9.79 -23.78 11.91
N ARG A 196 8.81 -23.60 12.81
CA ARG A 196 7.37 -23.54 12.46
C ARG A 196 7.00 -22.15 11.93
N LEU A 197 5.99 -22.07 11.05
CA LEU A 197 5.52 -20.80 10.48
C LEU A 197 5.05 -19.83 11.58
N THR A 198 4.31 -20.34 12.56
CA THR A 198 3.83 -19.56 13.71
C THR A 198 4.96 -19.05 14.59
N ALA A 199 6.07 -19.79 14.69
CA ALA A 199 7.26 -19.36 15.41
C ALA A 199 7.96 -18.20 14.68
N ASP A 200 8.09 -18.27 13.34
CA ASP A 200 8.66 -17.17 12.54
C ASP A 200 7.81 -15.89 12.65
N ILE A 201 6.48 -16.02 12.61
CA ILE A 201 5.56 -14.88 12.80
C ILE A 201 5.70 -14.31 14.22
N GLY A 202 5.66 -15.17 15.23
CA GLY A 202 5.79 -14.77 16.63
C GLY A 202 7.12 -14.08 16.93
N GLU A 203 8.22 -14.53 16.33
CA GLU A 203 9.53 -13.90 16.45
C GLU A 203 9.54 -12.49 15.85
N GLY A 204 8.98 -12.30 14.65
CA GLY A 204 8.90 -10.98 14.02
C GLY A 204 8.04 -9.99 14.82
N LEU A 205 6.90 -10.44 15.34
CA LEU A 205 6.02 -9.65 16.21
C LEU A 205 6.71 -9.30 17.53
N ARG A 206 7.33 -10.29 18.17
CA ARG A 206 8.05 -10.09 19.43
C ARG A 206 9.22 -9.13 19.25
N TYR A 207 10.04 -9.30 18.21
CA TYR A 207 11.15 -8.40 17.93
C TYR A 207 10.67 -6.96 17.68
N LEU A 208 9.57 -6.78 16.95
CA LEU A 208 8.96 -5.47 16.76
C LEU A 208 8.51 -4.85 18.10
N TRP A 209 7.88 -5.64 18.97
CA TRP A 209 7.26 -5.15 20.20
C TRP A 209 8.26 -4.89 21.33
N ASP A 210 9.33 -5.67 21.39
CA ASP A 210 10.40 -5.58 22.39
C ASP A 210 11.31 -4.36 22.15
N ARG A 211 11.34 -3.83 20.92
CA ARG A 211 12.20 -2.70 20.54
C ARG A 211 11.38 -1.40 20.50
N PRO A 212 11.58 -0.46 21.45
CA PRO A 212 10.75 0.73 21.58
C PRO A 212 10.70 1.60 20.31
N VAL A 213 11.84 1.81 19.65
CA VAL A 213 11.95 2.60 18.42
C VAL A 213 11.09 1.99 17.31
N LEU A 214 11.25 0.69 17.05
CA LEU A 214 10.56 -0.01 15.96
C LEU A 214 9.05 -0.08 16.21
N ARG A 215 8.64 -0.41 17.45
CA ARG A 215 7.24 -0.38 17.86
C ARG A 215 6.61 0.99 17.66
N THR A 216 7.32 2.05 18.05
CA THR A 216 6.83 3.43 17.96
C THR A 216 6.65 3.83 16.49
N LEU A 217 7.63 3.56 15.63
CA LEU A 217 7.52 3.81 14.19
C LEU A 217 6.35 3.05 13.55
N ALA A 218 6.05 1.84 14.03
CA ALA A 218 4.95 1.02 13.54
C ALA A 218 3.57 1.55 13.99
N MET A 219 3.47 2.05 15.23
CA MET A 219 2.26 2.71 15.72
C MET A 219 2.02 4.03 14.97
N MET A 220 3.06 4.85 14.78
CA MET A 220 2.95 6.12 14.06
C MET A 220 2.42 5.92 12.63
N VAL A 221 3.00 4.98 11.86
CA VAL A 221 2.52 4.71 10.51
C VAL A 221 1.09 4.18 10.49
N GLY A 222 0.70 3.37 11.48
CA GLY A 222 -0.65 2.82 11.57
C GLY A 222 -1.69 3.90 11.83
N VAL A 223 -1.40 4.82 12.75
CA VAL A 223 -2.26 5.97 13.06
C VAL A 223 -2.34 6.94 11.87
N MET A 224 -1.22 7.24 11.21
CA MET A 224 -1.21 8.09 10.01
C MET A 224 -2.02 7.47 8.86
N ASN A 225 -1.90 6.16 8.64
CA ASN A 225 -2.69 5.46 7.61
C ASN A 225 -4.17 5.40 7.95
N LEU A 226 -4.51 5.21 9.23
CA LEU A 226 -5.89 5.27 9.70
C LEU A 226 -6.51 6.65 9.40
N ALA A 227 -5.82 7.73 9.79
CA ALA A 227 -6.25 9.11 9.55
C ALA A 227 -6.37 9.39 8.05
N SER A 228 -5.36 9.03 7.26
CA SER A 228 -5.34 9.17 5.81
C SER A 228 -6.53 8.47 5.16
N ALA A 229 -6.77 7.19 5.49
CA ALA A 229 -7.86 6.41 4.93
C ALA A 229 -9.24 6.98 5.32
N ALA A 230 -9.41 7.46 6.55
CA ALA A 230 -10.62 8.14 6.99
C ALA A 230 -10.90 9.40 6.15
N THR A 231 -9.88 10.24 5.94
CA THR A 231 -10.02 11.44 5.10
C THR A 231 -10.27 11.11 3.64
N GLN A 232 -9.56 10.13 3.08
CA GLN A 232 -9.68 9.77 1.66
C GLN A 232 -11.09 9.23 1.36
N ALA A 233 -11.66 8.42 2.25
CA ALA A 233 -12.98 7.83 2.08
C ALA A 233 -14.09 8.89 1.93
N ILE A 234 -14.00 10.00 2.67
CA ILE A 234 -15.02 11.05 2.64
C ILE A 234 -14.67 12.24 1.72
N PHE A 235 -13.42 12.37 1.30
CA PHE A 235 -12.96 13.54 0.56
C PHE A 235 -13.64 13.69 -0.80
N VAL A 236 -13.96 12.59 -1.48
CA VAL A 236 -14.73 12.64 -2.74
C VAL A 236 -16.12 13.24 -2.54
N LEU A 237 -16.81 12.88 -1.44
CA LEU A 237 -18.12 13.46 -1.09
C LEU A 237 -18.00 14.94 -0.72
N PHE A 238 -16.93 15.30 0.00
CA PHE A 238 -16.65 16.69 0.35
C PHE A 238 -16.35 17.57 -0.89
N ALA A 239 -15.58 17.02 -1.84
CA ALA A 239 -15.19 17.73 -3.05
C ALA A 239 -16.35 17.92 -4.03
N LEU A 240 -17.16 16.88 -4.28
CA LEU A 240 -18.30 16.98 -5.19
C LEU A 240 -19.50 17.70 -4.55
N GLY A 241 -19.64 17.63 -3.23
CA GLY A 241 -20.71 18.30 -2.48
C GLY A 241 -20.31 19.71 -2.02
N PRO A 242 -19.84 19.89 -0.77
CA PRO A 242 -19.47 21.19 -0.20
C PRO A 242 -18.57 22.10 -1.06
N MET A 243 -17.61 21.55 -1.81
CA MET A 243 -16.76 22.35 -2.70
C MET A 243 -17.40 22.60 -4.08
N GLY A 244 -18.42 21.84 -4.46
CA GLY A 244 -19.11 21.95 -5.75
C GLY A 244 -18.24 21.63 -6.96
N LEU A 245 -17.18 20.83 -6.79
CA LEU A 245 -16.32 20.43 -7.91
C LEU A 245 -17.03 19.43 -8.81
N SER A 246 -16.77 19.52 -10.11
CA SER A 246 -17.07 18.46 -11.06
C SER A 246 -16.09 17.28 -10.92
N GLU A 247 -16.46 16.10 -11.43
CA GLU A 247 -15.58 14.92 -11.40
C GLU A 247 -14.20 15.16 -12.04
N PRO A 248 -14.07 15.86 -13.20
CA PRO A 248 -12.76 16.20 -13.75
C PRO A 248 -11.94 17.12 -12.84
N GLU A 249 -12.58 18.11 -12.21
CA GLU A 249 -11.91 19.03 -11.28
C GLU A 249 -11.42 18.31 -10.01
N PHE A 250 -12.19 17.36 -9.49
CA PHE A 250 -11.75 16.47 -8.41
C PHE A 250 -10.54 15.64 -8.83
N GLY A 251 -10.54 15.11 -10.06
CA GLY A 251 -9.40 14.41 -10.63
C GLY A 251 -8.15 15.30 -10.66
N VAL A 252 -8.26 16.52 -11.20
CA VAL A 252 -7.18 17.52 -11.23
C VAL A 252 -6.69 17.86 -9.82
N LEU A 253 -7.59 18.10 -8.87
CA LEU A 253 -7.23 18.37 -7.49
C LEU A 253 -6.45 17.19 -6.87
N SER A 254 -6.87 15.96 -7.13
CA SER A 254 -6.21 14.75 -6.63
C SER A 254 -4.79 14.59 -7.20
N THR A 255 -4.51 15.10 -8.40
CA THR A 255 -3.15 15.08 -8.97
C THR A 255 -2.14 15.90 -8.18
N THR A 256 -2.58 16.92 -7.42
CA THR A 256 -1.68 17.75 -6.60
C THR A 256 -0.93 16.92 -5.56
N PHE A 257 -1.59 15.92 -4.97
CA PHE A 257 -0.96 14.97 -4.04
C PHE A 257 0.15 14.16 -4.72
N ALA A 258 -0.08 13.72 -5.97
CA ALA A 258 0.90 12.98 -6.75
C ALA A 258 2.12 13.85 -7.13
N ILE A 259 1.89 15.10 -7.52
CA ILE A 259 2.95 16.09 -7.80
C ILE A 259 3.82 16.30 -6.55
N GLY A 260 3.17 16.49 -5.40
CA GLY A 260 3.82 16.60 -4.09
C GLY A 260 4.68 15.39 -3.75
N SER A 261 4.10 14.19 -3.90
CA SER A 261 4.79 12.91 -3.66
C SER A 261 6.03 12.75 -4.56
N LEU A 262 5.92 13.12 -5.84
CA LEU A 262 7.03 13.10 -6.77
C LEU A 262 8.14 14.06 -6.34
N ALA A 263 7.79 15.29 -5.97
CA ALA A 263 8.75 16.26 -5.43
C ALA A 263 9.43 15.74 -4.15
N GLY A 264 8.68 15.08 -3.26
CA GLY A 264 9.20 14.43 -2.06
C GLY A 264 10.26 13.37 -2.37
N SER A 265 10.07 12.59 -3.42
CA SER A 265 11.04 11.55 -3.82
C SER A 265 12.41 12.14 -4.21
N PHE A 266 12.43 13.32 -4.83
CA PHE A 266 13.68 14.01 -5.21
C PHE A 266 14.31 14.80 -4.05
N THR A 267 13.50 15.27 -3.10
CA THR A 267 13.95 16.16 -2.03
C THR A 267 14.23 15.46 -0.70
N ALA A 268 13.74 14.23 -0.49
CA ALA A 268 13.84 13.52 0.79
C ALA A 268 15.28 13.45 1.35
N ALA A 269 16.24 13.00 0.53
CA ALA A 269 17.63 12.88 0.97
C ALA A 269 18.28 14.24 1.30
N ALA A 270 17.94 15.28 0.55
CA ALA A 270 18.44 16.63 0.79
C ALA A 270 17.88 17.21 2.09
N LEU A 271 16.58 17.01 2.34
CA LEU A 271 15.91 17.42 3.57
C LEU A 271 16.47 16.66 4.78
N GLU A 272 16.66 15.34 4.69
CA GLU A 272 17.23 14.54 5.78
C GLU A 272 18.64 15.02 6.15
N ARG A 273 19.48 15.29 5.15
CA ARG A 273 20.85 15.81 5.37
C ARG A 273 20.85 17.19 6.01
N ARG A 274 19.87 18.05 5.68
CA ARG A 274 19.81 19.43 6.18
C ARG A 274 19.24 19.53 7.59
N PHE A 275 18.19 18.79 7.89
CA PHE A 275 17.41 18.93 9.13
C PHE A 275 17.66 17.80 10.14
N GLY A 276 18.34 16.72 9.73
CA GLY A 276 18.48 15.52 10.54
C GLY A 276 17.21 14.67 10.55
N ARG A 277 17.32 13.43 11.03
CA ARG A 277 16.23 12.43 10.94
C ARG A 277 15.08 12.73 11.88
N VAL A 278 15.37 12.90 13.18
CA VAL A 278 14.33 13.10 14.20
C VAL A 278 13.53 14.39 13.97
N PRO A 279 14.16 15.57 13.76
CA PRO A 279 13.39 16.79 13.56
C PRO A 279 12.54 16.73 12.30
N LEU A 280 13.07 16.14 11.22
CA LEU A 280 12.34 15.98 9.96
C LEU A 280 11.18 14.99 10.09
N LEU A 281 11.37 13.89 10.84
CA LEU A 281 10.33 12.91 11.13
C LEU A 281 9.12 13.56 11.83
N PHE A 282 9.37 14.40 12.84
CA PHE A 282 8.29 15.14 13.51
C PHE A 282 7.72 16.28 12.66
N ALA A 283 8.52 16.93 11.82
CA ALA A 283 8.00 17.89 10.84
C ALA A 283 7.01 17.23 9.87
N CYS A 284 7.31 16.00 9.40
CA CYS A 284 6.38 15.22 8.59
C CYS A 284 5.06 14.98 9.31
N VAL A 285 5.09 14.60 10.60
CA VAL A 285 3.88 14.39 11.41
C VAL A 285 3.04 15.66 11.49
N ILE A 286 3.67 16.79 11.83
CA ILE A 286 2.96 18.08 11.96
C ILE A 286 2.32 18.47 10.62
N VAL A 287 3.10 18.46 9.55
CA VAL A 287 2.66 18.91 8.23
C VAL A 287 1.53 18.03 7.70
N THR A 288 1.64 16.70 7.84
CA THR A 288 0.60 15.77 7.38
C THR A 288 -0.67 15.87 8.22
N ALA A 289 -0.55 16.01 9.55
CA ALA A 289 -1.70 16.20 10.43
C ALA A 289 -2.46 17.50 10.13
N LEU A 290 -1.74 18.61 9.93
CA LEU A 290 -2.34 19.88 9.51
C LEU A 290 -2.95 19.78 8.10
N GLY A 291 -2.27 19.10 7.19
CA GLY A 291 -2.76 18.83 5.83
C GLY A 291 -4.11 18.12 5.82
N PHE A 292 -4.27 17.08 6.65
CA PHE A 292 -5.55 16.38 6.81
C PHE A 292 -6.67 17.25 7.40
N ALA A 293 -6.33 18.24 8.22
CA ALA A 293 -7.30 19.13 8.85
C ALA A 293 -7.73 20.31 7.95
N VAL A 294 -6.94 20.69 6.94
CA VAL A 294 -7.22 21.87 6.08
C VAL A 294 -8.64 21.86 5.49
N PRO A 295 -9.16 20.74 4.93
CA PRO A 295 -10.52 20.73 4.37
C PRO A 295 -11.63 20.95 5.41
N ALA A 296 -11.34 20.85 6.72
CA ALA A 296 -12.32 21.20 7.75
C ALA A 296 -12.64 22.69 7.79
N PHE A 297 -11.69 23.54 7.38
CA PHE A 297 -11.75 24.99 7.63
C PHE A 297 -11.95 25.82 6.36
N THR A 298 -11.87 25.19 5.18
CA THR A 298 -12.01 25.90 3.91
C THR A 298 -12.53 24.96 2.82
N THR A 299 -13.23 25.53 1.85
CA THR A 299 -13.61 24.87 0.58
C THR A 299 -12.81 25.42 -0.60
N ASN A 300 -11.83 26.29 -0.36
CA ASN A 300 -11.04 26.90 -1.42
C ASN A 300 -10.11 25.86 -2.07
N VAL A 301 -10.35 25.59 -3.35
CA VAL A 301 -9.63 24.58 -4.13
C VAL A 301 -8.11 24.78 -4.16
N PHE A 302 -7.63 26.03 -4.19
CA PHE A 302 -6.20 26.33 -4.24
C PHE A 302 -5.51 26.05 -2.90
N ILE A 303 -6.17 26.37 -1.79
CA ILE A 303 -5.62 26.10 -0.44
C ILE A 303 -5.58 24.59 -0.20
N ILE A 304 -6.65 23.88 -0.53
CA ILE A 304 -6.71 22.42 -0.38
C ILE A 304 -5.67 21.76 -1.30
N GLY A 305 -5.59 22.15 -2.57
CA GLY A 305 -4.61 21.60 -3.52
C GLY A 305 -3.17 21.85 -3.08
N GLY A 306 -2.86 23.05 -2.58
CA GLY A 306 -1.54 23.35 -2.01
C GLY A 306 -1.23 22.48 -0.79
N SER A 307 -2.22 22.30 0.11
CA SER A 307 -2.07 21.43 1.28
C SER A 307 -1.85 19.96 0.91
N PHE A 308 -2.50 19.47 -0.14
CA PHE A 308 -2.36 18.10 -0.64
C PHE A 308 -0.99 17.85 -1.26
N ALA A 309 -0.48 18.82 -2.04
CA ALA A 309 0.88 18.76 -2.57
C ALA A 309 1.92 18.71 -1.45
N ILE A 310 1.79 19.58 -0.44
CA ILE A 310 2.70 19.60 0.71
C ILE A 310 2.59 18.28 1.50
N THR A 311 1.37 17.78 1.72
CA THR A 311 1.13 16.52 2.44
C THR A 311 1.76 15.33 1.71
N GLY A 312 1.56 15.21 0.39
CA GLY A 312 2.16 14.15 -0.43
C GLY A 312 3.68 14.16 -0.37
N LEU A 313 4.30 15.35 -0.42
CA LEU A 313 5.75 15.52 -0.26
C LEU A 313 6.23 14.93 1.07
N PHE A 314 5.64 15.36 2.19
CA PHE A 314 6.09 14.94 3.52
C PHE A 314 5.74 13.48 3.85
N ILE A 315 4.69 12.90 3.25
CA ILE A 315 4.42 11.45 3.32
C ILE A 315 5.57 10.66 2.69
N VAL A 316 6.05 11.09 1.50
CA VAL A 316 7.17 10.40 0.84
C VAL A 316 8.48 10.58 1.62
N VAL A 317 8.74 11.78 2.14
CA VAL A 317 9.91 12.03 3.01
C VAL A 317 9.88 11.14 4.24
N TRP A 318 8.74 11.05 4.93
CA TRP A 318 8.52 10.14 6.06
C TRP A 318 8.80 8.67 5.68
N ASN A 319 8.27 8.22 4.54
CA ASN A 319 8.44 6.85 4.08
C ASN A 319 9.93 6.51 3.85
N VAL A 320 10.67 7.41 3.18
CA VAL A 320 12.11 7.24 2.93
C VAL A 320 12.89 7.10 4.24
N ILE A 321 12.64 7.96 5.22
CA ILE A 321 13.34 7.95 6.50
C ILE A 321 13.03 6.66 7.26
N THR A 322 11.75 6.30 7.39
CA THR A 322 11.32 5.15 8.21
C THR A 322 11.68 3.80 7.60
N VAL A 323 11.67 3.67 6.27
CA VAL A 323 12.19 2.47 5.59
C VAL A 323 13.69 2.35 5.83
N SER A 324 14.45 3.44 5.65
CA SER A 324 15.91 3.44 5.83
C SER A 324 16.32 3.10 7.27
N LEU A 325 15.65 3.68 8.26
CA LEU A 325 15.90 3.39 9.67
C LEU A 325 15.65 1.91 9.99
N ARG A 326 14.54 1.33 9.52
CA ARG A 326 14.23 -0.08 9.75
C ARG A 326 15.27 -1.00 9.12
N GLN A 327 15.73 -0.70 7.92
CA GLN A 327 16.78 -1.48 7.25
C GLN A 327 18.14 -1.42 7.98
N ARG A 328 18.40 -0.37 8.77
CA ARG A 328 19.64 -0.22 9.55
C ARG A 328 19.57 -0.88 10.93
N ILE A 329 18.41 -0.83 11.58
CA ILE A 329 18.21 -1.35 12.94
C ILE A 329 17.95 -2.86 12.95
N VAL A 330 17.33 -3.39 11.89
CA VAL A 330 16.85 -4.77 11.89
C VAL A 330 17.88 -5.69 11.23
N PRO A 331 18.34 -6.76 11.92
CA PRO A 331 19.24 -7.74 11.34
C PRO A 331 18.68 -8.35 10.05
N ASP A 332 19.55 -8.60 9.07
CA ASP A 332 19.18 -9.09 7.73
C ASP A 332 18.28 -10.34 7.77
N HIS A 333 18.50 -11.24 8.73
CA HIS A 333 17.74 -12.48 8.89
C HIS A 333 16.32 -12.30 9.49
N LEU A 334 16.04 -11.15 10.13
CA LEU A 334 14.73 -10.80 10.72
C LEU A 334 13.95 -9.75 9.93
N LEU A 335 14.58 -9.11 8.94
CA LEU A 335 14.02 -7.98 8.20
C LEU A 335 12.68 -8.34 7.53
N GLY A 336 12.57 -9.51 6.89
CA GLY A 336 11.32 -9.98 6.26
C GLY A 336 10.18 -10.20 7.25
N ARG A 337 10.46 -10.87 8.37
CA ARG A 337 9.50 -11.17 9.44
C ARG A 337 9.00 -9.89 10.11
N LEU A 338 9.90 -8.98 10.46
CA LEU A 338 9.54 -7.69 11.03
C LEU A 338 8.78 -6.82 10.04
N ASN A 339 9.18 -6.76 8.77
CA ASN A 339 8.47 -5.93 7.79
C ASN A 339 7.00 -6.36 7.63
N SER A 340 6.72 -7.66 7.77
CA SER A 340 5.37 -8.19 7.74
C SER A 340 4.55 -7.76 8.96
N ALA A 341 5.14 -7.82 10.15
CA ALA A 341 4.54 -7.28 11.39
C ALA A 341 4.30 -5.76 11.31
N TYR A 342 5.23 -5.01 10.73
CA TYR A 342 5.09 -3.57 10.51
C TYR A 342 3.98 -3.27 9.51
N ARG A 343 3.87 -4.04 8.42
CA ARG A 343 2.84 -3.86 7.39
C ARG A 343 1.45 -4.17 7.90
N LEU A 344 1.30 -5.09 8.84
CA LEU A 344 0.03 -5.32 9.51
C LEU A 344 -0.52 -4.02 10.12
N LEU A 345 0.33 -3.26 10.81
CA LEU A 345 -0.05 -1.97 11.38
C LEU A 345 -0.22 -0.88 10.31
N ALA A 346 0.64 -0.86 9.29
CA ALA A 346 0.59 0.18 8.25
C ALA A 346 -0.65 0.07 7.34
N TRP A 347 -1.01 -1.14 6.91
CA TRP A 347 -2.09 -1.37 5.94
C TRP A 347 -3.37 -1.88 6.61
N GLY A 348 -3.25 -2.66 7.69
CA GLY A 348 -4.41 -3.21 8.40
C GLY A 348 -5.27 -2.14 9.07
N THR A 349 -4.74 -0.94 9.31
CA THR A 349 -5.52 0.18 9.85
C THR A 349 -6.29 0.97 8.78
N GLN A 350 -5.97 0.83 7.49
CA GLN A 350 -6.65 1.59 6.43
C GLN A 350 -8.15 1.25 6.33
N PRO A 351 -8.58 -0.03 6.29
CA PRO A 351 -10.01 -0.35 6.25
C PRO A 351 -10.76 0.16 7.49
N ILE A 352 -10.12 0.11 8.65
CA ILE A 352 -10.66 0.61 9.92
C ILE A 352 -10.83 2.13 9.84
N GLY A 353 -9.83 2.84 9.32
CA GLY A 353 -9.87 4.28 9.10
C GLY A 353 -10.97 4.69 8.13
N ALA A 354 -11.06 4.05 6.98
CA ALA A 354 -12.10 4.33 5.98
C ALA A 354 -13.52 4.12 6.57
N LEU A 355 -13.73 3.03 7.32
CA LEU A 355 -15.00 2.77 7.99
C LEU A 355 -15.30 3.83 9.05
N ALA A 356 -14.32 4.16 9.91
CA ALA A 356 -14.47 5.19 10.93
C ALA A 356 -14.77 6.57 10.30
N GLY A 357 -14.07 6.92 9.23
CA GLY A 357 -14.30 8.15 8.47
C GLY A 357 -15.70 8.21 7.87
N GLY A 358 -16.18 7.11 7.28
CA GLY A 358 -17.55 7.01 6.77
C GLY A 358 -18.60 7.17 7.87
N LEU A 359 -18.46 6.45 8.99
CA LEU A 359 -19.40 6.52 10.13
C LEU A 359 -19.44 7.93 10.74
N VAL A 360 -18.27 8.51 11.01
CA VAL A 360 -18.19 9.89 11.51
C VAL A 360 -18.78 10.86 10.49
N GLY A 361 -18.45 10.71 9.21
CA GLY A 361 -18.95 11.55 8.14
C GLY A 361 -20.48 11.54 8.06
N GLN A 362 -21.08 10.37 8.29
CA GLN A 362 -22.53 10.18 8.30
C GLN A 362 -23.22 10.77 9.54
N PHE A 363 -22.69 10.52 10.75
CA PHE A 363 -23.39 10.87 12.00
C PHE A 363 -23.01 12.24 12.58
N ILE A 364 -21.79 12.71 12.31
CA ILE A 364 -21.22 13.95 12.87
C ILE A 364 -21.00 14.99 11.77
N GLY A 365 -20.66 14.53 10.55
CA GLY A 365 -20.47 15.36 9.37
C GLY A 365 -19.06 15.26 8.78
N LEU A 366 -18.94 15.62 7.50
CA LEU A 366 -17.69 15.46 6.74
C LEU A 366 -16.52 16.26 7.34
N GLN A 367 -16.78 17.49 7.81
CA GLN A 367 -15.75 18.34 8.42
C GLN A 367 -15.16 17.75 9.70
N ALA A 368 -15.96 17.04 10.49
CA ALA A 368 -15.50 16.42 11.73
C ALA A 368 -14.44 15.34 11.47
N VAL A 369 -14.53 14.62 10.35
CA VAL A 369 -13.53 13.61 9.97
C VAL A 369 -12.15 14.25 9.77
N PHE A 370 -12.07 15.38 9.06
CA PHE A 370 -10.82 16.10 8.82
C PHE A 370 -10.20 16.64 10.11
N VAL A 371 -11.02 17.24 11.00
CA VAL A 371 -10.55 17.69 12.32
C VAL A 371 -10.00 16.54 13.13
N MET A 372 -10.76 15.44 13.24
CA MET A 372 -10.34 14.28 14.04
C MET A 372 -9.10 13.60 13.47
N ALA A 373 -8.96 13.51 12.15
CA ALA A 373 -7.75 13.01 11.51
C ALA A 373 -6.53 13.87 11.85
N GLY A 374 -6.67 15.20 11.82
CA GLY A 374 -5.60 16.12 12.21
C GLY A 374 -5.24 16.03 13.70
N VAL A 375 -6.24 16.03 14.59
CA VAL A 375 -6.02 15.86 16.04
C VAL A 375 -5.32 14.54 16.33
N LEU A 376 -5.81 13.44 15.74
CA LEU A 376 -5.22 12.13 15.88
C LEU A 376 -3.76 12.12 15.40
N GLY A 377 -3.46 12.75 14.26
CA GLY A 377 -2.09 12.91 13.76
C GLY A 377 -1.19 13.68 14.73
N LEU A 378 -1.68 14.77 15.33
CA LEU A 378 -0.94 15.58 16.31
C LEU A 378 -0.66 14.82 17.62
N THR A 379 -1.49 13.85 18.01
CA THR A 379 -1.19 13.01 19.18
C THR A 379 0.12 12.22 19.02
N LEU A 380 0.56 11.97 17.78
CA LEU A 380 1.84 11.30 17.52
C LEU A 380 3.06 12.12 17.95
N LEU A 381 2.91 13.43 18.23
CA LEU A 381 3.99 14.24 18.80
C LEU A 381 4.40 13.75 20.20
N LEU A 382 3.51 13.07 20.93
CA LEU A 382 3.81 12.46 22.22
C LEU A 382 4.90 11.38 22.12
N THR A 383 5.08 10.78 20.93
CA THR A 383 6.11 9.77 20.69
C THR A 383 7.54 10.34 20.66
N ARG A 384 7.69 11.67 20.67
CA ARG A 384 8.99 12.35 20.74
C ARG A 384 9.78 12.02 22.00
N ALA A 385 9.09 11.65 23.08
CA ALA A 385 9.74 11.17 24.30
C ALA A 385 10.51 9.86 24.09
N VAL A 386 10.12 9.05 23.11
CA VAL A 386 10.72 7.74 22.80
C VAL A 386 11.68 7.84 21.61
N LEU A 387 11.34 8.65 20.59
CA LEU A 387 12.15 8.84 19.39
C LEU A 387 13.11 10.02 19.56
N THR A 388 14.21 9.78 20.27
CA THR A 388 15.35 10.72 20.34
C THR A 388 16.47 10.31 19.38
N GLU A 389 17.36 11.25 19.06
CA GLU A 389 18.52 10.97 18.22
C GLU A 389 19.41 9.89 18.87
N ASP A 390 19.56 9.94 20.19
CA ASP A 390 20.30 8.94 20.96
C ASP A 390 19.63 7.57 20.94
N ALA A 391 18.30 7.51 21.05
CA ALA A 391 17.56 6.24 20.96
C ALA A 391 17.68 5.61 19.57
N LEU A 392 17.68 6.43 18.50
CA LEU A 392 17.93 5.95 17.14
C LEU A 392 19.35 5.42 16.98
N ARG A 393 20.36 6.15 17.47
CA ARG A 393 21.77 5.73 17.40
C ARG A 393 22.01 4.45 18.20
N ALA A 394 21.43 4.33 19.40
CA ALA A 394 21.49 3.12 20.20
C ALA A 394 20.87 1.93 19.47
N ALA A 395 19.68 2.11 18.88
CA ALA A 395 19.02 1.06 18.11
C ALA A 395 19.82 0.65 16.85
N GLU A 396 20.48 1.58 16.17
CA GLU A 396 21.36 1.27 15.04
C GLU A 396 22.62 0.52 15.49
N ALA A 397 23.21 0.88 16.63
CA ALA A 397 24.38 0.19 17.19
C ALA A 397 24.06 -1.25 17.61
N GLU A 398 22.86 -1.50 18.16
CA GLU A 398 22.38 -2.85 18.51
C GLU A 398 22.12 -3.74 17.29
N GLY A 399 21.81 -3.14 16.12
CA GLY A 399 21.56 -3.85 14.87
C GLY A 399 22.81 -4.09 14.02
N ALA A 400 23.91 -3.39 14.30
CA ALA A 400 25.16 -3.54 13.57
C ALA A 400 25.73 -4.96 13.80
N PRO A 401 26.20 -5.65 12.74
CA PRO A 401 26.89 -6.93 12.94
C PRO A 401 28.08 -6.71 13.87
N THR A 402 28.14 -7.48 14.95
CA THR A 402 29.31 -7.53 15.83
C THR A 402 30.50 -7.81 14.91
N ALA A 403 31.42 -6.85 14.82
CA ALA A 403 32.67 -7.07 14.11
C ALA A 403 33.27 -8.35 14.69
N ALA A 404 33.41 -9.38 13.86
CA ALA A 404 34.01 -10.64 14.26
C ALA A 404 35.39 -10.32 14.84
N ALA A 405 35.53 -10.54 16.15
CA ALA A 405 36.81 -10.52 16.86
C ALA A 405 37.55 -11.83 16.59
#